data_AF-A0A6I0KLS4-F1
#
_entry.id   AF-A0A6I0KLS4-F1
#
_cell.length_a   1.000
_cell.length_b   1.000
_cell.length_c   1.000
_cell.angle_alpha   90.00
_cell.angle_beta   90.00
_cell.angle_gamma   90.00
#
_symmetry.space_group_name_H-M   'P 1'
#
loop_
_entity.id
_entity.type
_entity.pdbx_description
1 polymer ?
#
loop_
_entity_poly.entity_id
_entity_poly.type
_entity_poly.pdbx_seq_one_letter_code
_entity_poly.pdbx_strand_id
1 'polypeptide(L)'
;MKDKDYIETTIVLYGDFDIQDNSQWKEWLQSMNGYMEKLCCPPTHFAAHNEKVFTSLQIIPIQKYRKKLEKSFLEDNSINYMELMQLPEEFELAMYDYVARGCRIKDKIMDEANIHLSLPNDLFLKINQDEFIEEQKKYITFRHGEIFTLSNDEQPFFYVTGLKDKEDFETLSVIKRF
;
A
#
# COMPACT_ATOMS: atom_id res chain seq x y z
N MET A 1 3.45 -16.14 21.35
CA MET A 1 3.10 -15.91 19.94
C MET A 1 3.65 -17.06 19.13
N LYS A 2 2.89 -17.62 18.19
CA LYS A 2 3.50 -18.44 17.14
C LYS A 2 3.96 -17.46 16.08
N ASP A 3 5.26 -17.36 15.88
CA ASP A 3 5.87 -16.64 14.77
C ASP A 3 5.17 -17.10 13.48
N LYS A 4 4.35 -16.23 12.91
CA LYS A 4 3.90 -16.41 11.53
C LYS A 4 4.94 -15.70 10.68
N ASP A 5 6.14 -16.25 10.67
CA ASP A 5 7.16 -15.88 9.71
C ASP A 5 6.69 -16.45 8.37
N TYR A 6 6.12 -15.61 7.51
CA TYR A 6 5.72 -16.02 6.17
C TYR A 6 6.21 -15.01 5.14
N ILE A 7 6.53 -15.54 3.96
CA ILE A 7 7.01 -14.74 2.85
C ILE A 7 5.82 -14.10 2.13
N GLU A 8 5.86 -12.78 2.06
CA GLU A 8 4.98 -11.97 1.23
C GLU A 8 5.64 -11.68 -0.12
N THR A 9 4.83 -11.51 -1.14
CA THR A 9 5.28 -11.00 -2.44
C THR A 9 4.68 -9.61 -2.65
N THR A 10 5.53 -8.66 -2.97
CA THR A 10 5.16 -7.28 -3.19
C THR A 10 5.46 -6.89 -4.62
N ILE A 11 4.48 -6.26 -5.26
CA ILE A 11 4.66 -5.55 -6.52
C ILE A 11 4.64 -4.05 -6.23
N VAL A 12 5.66 -3.34 -6.73
CA VAL A 12 5.82 -1.90 -6.51
C VAL A 12 6.07 -1.18 -7.84
N LEU A 13 5.44 -0.03 -7.99
CA LEU A 13 5.64 0.92 -9.06
C LEU A 13 6.23 2.19 -8.46
N TYR A 14 7.41 2.59 -8.93
CA TYR A 14 8.08 3.82 -8.55
C TYR A 14 7.89 4.89 -9.62
N GLY A 15 7.85 6.15 -9.17
CA GLY A 15 7.65 7.28 -10.04
C GLY A 15 7.31 8.54 -9.27
N ASP A 16 6.38 9.31 -9.82
CA ASP A 16 5.95 10.57 -9.21
C ASP A 16 4.45 10.81 -9.38
N PHE A 17 3.83 11.55 -8.48
CA PHE A 17 2.45 12.03 -8.62
C PHE A 17 2.23 13.35 -7.87
N ASP A 18 1.20 14.09 -8.26
CA ASP A 18 0.80 15.32 -7.58
C ASP A 18 -0.01 14.98 -6.33
N ILE A 19 0.52 15.33 -5.15
CA ILE A 19 -0.16 15.15 -3.87
C ILE A 19 -1.40 16.06 -3.72
N GLN A 20 -1.45 17.15 -4.50
CA GLN A 20 -2.57 18.09 -4.50
C GLN A 20 -3.76 17.58 -5.32
N ASP A 21 -3.58 16.54 -6.15
CA ASP A 21 -4.64 15.99 -6.99
C ASP A 21 -5.52 14.99 -6.22
N ASN A 22 -6.52 15.54 -5.53
CA ASN A 22 -7.48 14.76 -4.76
C ASN A 22 -8.35 13.83 -5.63
N SER A 23 -8.51 14.13 -6.92
CA SER A 23 -9.27 13.26 -7.83
C SER A 23 -8.52 11.95 -8.07
N GLN A 24 -7.21 12.03 -8.33
CA GLN A 24 -6.33 10.88 -8.48
C GLN A 24 -6.29 10.00 -7.22
N TRP A 25 -6.26 10.62 -6.05
CA TRP A 25 -6.35 9.90 -4.77
C TRP A 25 -7.66 9.12 -4.60
N LYS A 26 -8.78 9.76 -4.92
CA LYS A 26 -10.11 9.14 -4.82
C LYS A 26 -10.26 8.00 -5.82
N GLU A 27 -9.82 8.18 -7.06
CA GLU A 27 -9.88 7.16 -8.10
C GLU A 27 -8.97 5.98 -7.78
N TRP A 28 -7.74 6.23 -7.33
CA TRP A 28 -6.81 5.18 -6.90
C TRP A 28 -7.43 4.33 -5.79
N LEU A 29 -7.99 4.97 -4.76
CA LEU A 29 -8.64 4.28 -3.65
C LEU A 29 -9.79 3.38 -4.13
N GLN A 30 -10.65 3.89 -5.02
CA GLN A 30 -11.76 3.11 -5.58
C GLN A 30 -11.26 1.92 -6.40
N SER A 31 -10.23 2.15 -7.23
CA SER A 31 -9.58 1.13 -8.05
C SER A 31 -8.96 0.03 -7.18
N MET A 32 -8.14 0.40 -6.19
CA MET A 32 -7.49 -0.53 -5.28
C MET A 32 -8.50 -1.30 -4.42
N ASN A 33 -9.55 -0.64 -3.88
CA ASN A 33 -10.61 -1.32 -3.14
C ASN A 33 -11.31 -2.37 -4.02
N GLY A 34 -11.70 -2.01 -5.24
CA GLY A 34 -12.33 -2.95 -6.18
C GLY A 34 -11.39 -4.09 -6.59
N TYR A 35 -10.09 -3.82 -6.72
CA TYR A 35 -9.09 -4.84 -6.99
C TYR A 35 -8.96 -5.85 -5.84
N MET A 36 -8.82 -5.36 -4.61
CA MET A 36 -8.73 -6.21 -3.42
C MET A 36 -10.02 -7.02 -3.17
N GLU A 37 -11.20 -6.46 -3.47
CA GLU A 37 -12.47 -7.21 -3.45
C GLU A 37 -12.47 -8.38 -4.46
N LYS A 38 -11.97 -8.17 -5.69
CA LYS A 38 -11.84 -9.23 -6.71
C LYS A 38 -10.87 -10.34 -6.29
N LEU A 39 -9.87 -10.02 -5.47
CA LEU A 39 -8.94 -11.00 -4.89
C LEU A 39 -9.51 -11.76 -3.70
N CYS A 40 -10.79 -11.56 -3.36
CA CYS A 40 -11.41 -12.10 -2.15
C CYS A 40 -10.73 -11.63 -0.84
N CYS A 41 -10.05 -10.49 -0.89
CA CYS A 41 -9.43 -9.82 0.26
C CYS A 41 -10.02 -8.41 0.43
N PRO A 42 -11.35 -8.27 0.62
CA PRO A 42 -11.97 -6.96 0.76
C PRO A 42 -11.29 -6.18 1.90
N PRO A 43 -10.87 -4.92 1.67
CA PRO A 43 -10.22 -4.15 2.72
C PRO A 43 -11.17 -3.99 3.91
N THR A 44 -10.62 -4.16 5.11
CA THR A 44 -11.34 -4.00 6.38
C THR A 44 -11.00 -2.66 7.03
N HIS A 45 -9.81 -2.14 6.75
CA HIS A 45 -9.26 -0.94 7.35
C HIS A 45 -8.63 -0.05 6.28
N PHE A 46 -8.60 1.24 6.62
CA PHE A 46 -8.02 2.30 5.83
C PHE A 46 -7.09 3.10 6.72
N ALA A 47 -5.95 3.49 6.20
CA ALA A 47 -5.09 4.47 6.82
C ALA A 47 -4.81 5.62 5.85
N ALA A 48 -4.71 6.82 6.40
CA ALA A 48 -4.22 7.97 5.66
C ALA A 48 -3.46 8.90 6.59
N HIS A 49 -2.59 9.67 5.96
CA HIS A 49 -1.86 10.75 6.60
C HIS A 49 -1.97 11.99 5.72
N ASN A 50 -2.22 13.12 6.38
CA ASN A 50 -2.09 14.44 5.80
C ASN A 50 -1.54 15.39 6.86
N GLU A 51 -0.87 16.46 6.44
CA GLU A 51 -0.13 17.33 7.38
C GLU A 51 -1.04 18.11 8.35
N LYS A 52 -2.36 18.10 8.17
CA LYS A 52 -3.30 19.01 8.88
C LYS A 52 -4.48 18.35 9.61
N VAL A 53 -5.02 17.23 9.12
CA VAL A 53 -6.23 16.57 9.68
C VAL A 53 -5.88 15.26 10.40
N PHE A 54 -4.90 14.52 9.90
CA PHE A 54 -4.40 13.24 10.39
C PHE A 54 -2.92 13.37 10.66
N THR A 55 -2.57 14.20 11.65
CA THR A 55 -1.18 14.46 12.09
C THR A 55 -0.50 13.23 12.71
N SER A 56 -1.24 12.14 12.90
CA SER A 56 -0.74 10.80 13.18
C SER A 56 -1.43 9.79 12.27
N LEU A 57 -0.73 8.70 11.95
CA LEU A 57 -1.27 7.59 11.17
C LEU A 57 -2.50 7.02 11.87
N GLN A 58 -3.70 7.21 11.30
CA GLN A 58 -4.94 6.67 11.85
C GLN A 58 -5.39 5.46 11.06
N ILE A 59 -5.52 4.34 11.75
CA ILE A 59 -6.07 3.10 11.20
C ILE A 59 -7.55 3.05 11.55
N ILE A 60 -8.40 3.12 10.53
CA ILE A 60 -9.84 3.32 10.68
C ILE A 60 -10.56 2.16 9.96
N PRO A 61 -11.56 1.51 10.60
CA PRO A 61 -12.41 0.54 9.91
C PRO A 61 -13.07 1.15 8.67
N ILE A 62 -13.07 0.44 7.55
CA ILE A 62 -13.51 0.97 6.25
C ILE A 62 -14.98 1.41 6.25
N GLN A 63 -15.81 0.80 7.10
CA GLN A 63 -17.22 1.19 7.29
C GLN A 63 -17.35 2.59 7.90
N LYS A 64 -16.44 2.97 8.80
CA LYS A 64 -16.38 4.33 9.40
C LYS A 64 -15.76 5.32 8.42
N TYR A 65 -14.85 4.87 7.57
CA TYR A 65 -14.21 5.64 6.52
C TYR A 65 -15.21 6.17 5.47
N ARG A 66 -16.13 5.33 4.98
CA ARG A 66 -17.16 5.75 3.99
C ARG A 66 -18.02 6.93 4.45
N LYS A 67 -18.20 7.14 5.76
CA LYS A 67 -18.95 8.28 6.32
C LYS A 67 -18.11 9.55 6.50
N LYS A 68 -16.79 9.46 6.60
CA LYS A 68 -15.88 10.59 6.89
C LYS A 68 -15.28 11.25 5.65
N LEU A 69 -15.23 10.53 4.52
CA LEU A 69 -14.59 10.95 3.27
C LEU A 69 -15.27 12.15 2.58
N GLU A 70 -16.54 12.45 2.86
CA GLU A 70 -17.33 13.38 2.05
C GLU A 70 -17.09 14.88 2.33
N LYS A 71 -16.26 15.27 3.32
CA LYS A 71 -16.16 16.71 3.63
C LYS A 71 -14.81 17.29 4.04
N SER A 72 -13.89 16.57 4.68
CA SER A 72 -12.66 17.20 5.21
C SER A 72 -11.36 16.71 4.58
N PHE A 73 -11.37 15.51 3.99
CA PHE A 73 -10.15 14.85 3.56
C PHE A 73 -9.66 15.30 2.18
N LEU A 74 -10.60 15.61 1.27
CA LEU A 74 -10.33 16.09 -0.08
C LEU A 74 -10.35 17.63 -0.20
N GLU A 75 -10.44 18.36 0.91
CA GLU A 75 -10.47 19.83 0.86
C GLU A 75 -9.11 20.44 1.24
N ASP A 76 -8.21 19.67 1.85
CA ASP A 76 -6.96 20.18 2.42
C ASP A 76 -5.71 19.92 1.56
N ASN A 77 -5.89 19.29 0.39
CA ASN A 77 -4.89 19.01 -0.65
C ASN A 77 -3.50 18.56 -0.13
N SER A 78 -3.42 17.85 0.99
CA SER A 78 -2.14 17.56 1.67
C SER A 78 -1.95 16.07 1.97
N ILE A 79 -2.68 15.21 1.25
CA ILE A 79 -2.55 13.77 1.41
C ILE A 79 -1.25 13.34 0.75
N ASN A 80 -0.38 12.72 1.55
CA ASN A 80 0.89 12.19 1.08
C ASN A 80 0.98 10.67 1.24
N TYR A 81 -0.03 10.06 1.86
CA TYR A 81 -0.10 8.62 2.12
C TYR A 81 -1.55 8.16 2.24
N MET A 82 -1.87 7.06 1.54
CA MET A 82 -3.07 6.27 1.75
C MET A 82 -2.77 4.79 1.71
N GLU A 83 -3.52 4.03 2.48
CA GLU A 83 -3.40 2.58 2.54
C GLU A 83 -4.75 1.90 2.78
N LEU A 84 -4.93 0.75 2.14
CA LEU A 84 -6.01 -0.20 2.36
C LEU A 84 -5.44 -1.51 2.88
N MET A 85 -6.02 -2.02 3.97
CA MET A 85 -5.59 -3.26 4.62
C MET A 85 -6.75 -4.23 4.76
N GLN A 86 -6.53 -5.48 4.38
CA GLN A 86 -7.28 -6.61 4.91
C GLN A 86 -6.60 -7.03 6.22
N LEU A 87 -7.30 -6.87 7.34
CA LEU A 87 -6.87 -7.31 8.66
C LEU A 87 -7.80 -8.41 9.14
N PRO A 88 -7.32 -9.38 9.93
CA PRO A 88 -8.16 -10.31 10.66
C PRO A 88 -9.05 -9.57 11.67
N GLU A 89 -10.12 -10.22 12.13
CA GLU A 89 -11.05 -9.66 13.13
C GLU A 89 -10.33 -9.31 14.43
N GLU A 90 -9.40 -10.17 14.84
CA GLU A 90 -8.47 -9.94 15.94
C GLU A 90 -7.07 -9.72 15.35
N PHE A 91 -6.50 -8.53 15.56
CA PHE A 91 -5.13 -8.17 15.21
C PHE A 91 -4.49 -7.39 16.37
N GLU A 92 -3.18 -7.52 16.55
CA GLU A 92 -2.40 -6.80 17.55
C GLU A 92 -1.80 -5.52 16.97
N LEU A 93 -1.11 -5.64 15.83
CA LEU A 93 -0.43 -4.57 15.13
C LEU A 93 -0.75 -4.64 13.64
N ALA A 94 -1.57 -3.71 13.16
CA ALA A 94 -2.01 -3.66 11.77
C ALA A 94 -0.88 -3.64 10.74
N MET A 95 0.29 -3.09 11.09
CA MET A 95 1.47 -3.11 10.25
C MET A 95 2.02 -4.52 10.02
N TYR A 96 1.82 -5.47 10.94
CA TYR A 96 2.35 -6.84 10.84
C TYR A 96 1.28 -7.89 10.56
N ASP A 97 0.04 -7.62 10.95
CA ASP A 97 -1.05 -8.61 10.94
C ASP A 97 -1.92 -8.57 9.67
N TYR A 98 -1.58 -7.75 8.68
CA TYR A 98 -2.36 -7.67 7.45
C TYR A 98 -2.23 -8.94 6.62
N VAL A 99 -3.30 -9.31 5.91
CA VAL A 99 -3.28 -10.35 4.88
C VAL A 99 -3.09 -9.74 3.50
N ALA A 100 -3.52 -8.49 3.29
CA ALA A 100 -3.32 -7.81 2.02
C ALA A 100 -3.22 -6.32 2.27
N ARG A 101 -2.27 -5.67 1.61
CA ARG A 101 -1.94 -4.26 1.84
C ARG A 101 -1.66 -3.54 0.53
N GLY A 102 -2.53 -2.62 0.18
CA GLY A 102 -2.35 -1.71 -0.96
C GLY A 102 -2.05 -0.31 -0.47
N CYS A 103 -0.94 0.29 -0.92
CA CYS A 103 -0.48 1.60 -0.46
C CYS A 103 -0.09 2.50 -1.63
N ARG A 104 -0.32 3.81 -1.47
CA ARG A 104 0.15 4.88 -2.33
C ARG A 104 0.74 5.98 -1.47
N ILE A 105 2.02 6.30 -1.67
CA ILE A 105 2.79 7.16 -0.78
C ILE A 105 3.80 8.03 -1.54
N LYS A 106 3.93 9.28 -1.08
CA LYS A 106 4.96 10.23 -1.48
C LYS A 106 5.34 11.09 -0.27
N ASP A 107 6.33 10.66 0.48
CA ASP A 107 6.84 11.42 1.63
C ASP A 107 8.10 12.24 1.26
N LYS A 108 8.43 13.26 2.06
CA LYS A 108 9.60 14.13 1.85
C LYS A 108 10.92 13.40 2.04
N ILE A 109 10.92 12.29 2.77
CA ILE A 109 12.10 11.46 3.03
C ILE A 109 12.37 10.42 1.93
N MET A 110 11.45 10.29 0.97
CA MET A 110 11.54 9.29 -0.10
C MET A 110 12.12 9.91 -1.36
N ASP A 111 13.03 9.21 -2.03
CA ASP A 111 13.57 9.63 -3.33
C ASP A 111 12.49 9.61 -4.42
N GLU A 112 11.60 8.63 -4.36
CA GLU A 112 10.53 8.44 -5.34
C GLU A 112 9.21 8.10 -4.66
N ALA A 113 8.11 8.58 -5.24
CA ALA A 113 6.78 8.15 -4.85
C ALA A 113 6.57 6.71 -5.30
N ASN A 114 5.70 5.99 -4.60
CA ASN A 114 5.36 4.64 -5.02
C ASN A 114 3.88 4.27 -4.81
N ILE A 115 3.47 3.27 -5.59
CA ILE A 115 2.26 2.48 -5.36
C ILE A 115 2.72 1.04 -5.19
N HIS A 116 2.32 0.37 -4.12
CA HIS A 116 2.65 -1.03 -3.90
C HIS A 116 1.47 -1.85 -3.39
N LEU A 117 1.52 -3.14 -3.68
CA LEU A 117 0.59 -4.15 -3.19
C LEU A 117 1.39 -5.33 -2.63
N SER A 118 1.21 -5.62 -1.34
CA SER A 118 1.80 -6.75 -0.64
C SER A 118 0.73 -7.80 -0.35
N LEU A 119 1.02 -9.05 -0.72
CA LEU A 119 0.13 -10.21 -0.57
C LEU A 119 0.94 -11.44 -0.12
N PRO A 120 0.30 -12.40 0.57
CA PRO A 120 0.79 -13.77 0.68
C PRO A 120 1.11 -14.32 -0.69
N ASN A 121 2.23 -15.04 -0.80
CA ASN A 121 2.72 -15.54 -2.09
C ASN A 121 1.68 -16.39 -2.85
N ASP A 122 0.90 -17.21 -2.13
CA ASP A 122 -0.15 -18.05 -2.73
C ASP A 122 -1.30 -17.24 -3.35
N LEU A 123 -1.58 -16.05 -2.81
CA LEU A 123 -2.53 -15.11 -3.37
C LEU A 123 -1.91 -14.31 -4.52
N PHE A 124 -0.65 -13.88 -4.37
CA PHE A 124 0.08 -13.18 -5.43
C PHE A 124 0.15 -13.99 -6.73
N LEU A 125 0.39 -15.29 -6.64
CA LEU A 125 0.42 -16.18 -7.82
C LEU A 125 -0.89 -16.24 -8.61
N LYS A 126 -2.01 -15.79 -8.03
CA LYS A 126 -3.33 -15.76 -8.67
C LYS A 126 -3.60 -14.45 -9.41
N ILE A 127 -2.75 -13.44 -9.24
CA ILE A 127 -2.99 -12.12 -9.83
C ILE A 127 -2.47 -12.03 -11.26
N ASN A 128 -3.21 -11.32 -12.12
CA ASN A 128 -2.69 -10.88 -13.41
C ASN A 128 -1.80 -9.64 -13.19
N GLN A 129 -0.48 -9.86 -13.16
CA GLN A 129 0.50 -8.82 -12.85
C GLN A 129 0.47 -7.67 -13.87
N ASP A 130 0.39 -8.00 -15.16
CA ASP A 130 0.42 -6.98 -16.21
C ASP A 130 -0.84 -6.10 -16.17
N GLU A 131 -2.02 -6.70 -15.93
CA GLU A 131 -3.26 -5.95 -15.75
C GLU A 131 -3.19 -5.04 -14.51
N PHE A 132 -2.65 -5.53 -13.40
CA PHE A 132 -2.45 -4.69 -12.21
C PHE A 132 -1.49 -3.52 -12.49
N ILE A 133 -0.34 -3.79 -13.10
CA ILE A 133 0.67 -2.77 -13.43
C ILE A 133 0.04 -1.68 -14.31
N GLU A 134 -0.61 -2.07 -15.41
CA GLU A 134 -1.21 -1.11 -16.35
C GLU A 134 -2.36 -0.31 -15.72
N GLU A 135 -3.14 -0.92 -14.82
CA GLU A 135 -4.15 -0.20 -14.06
C GLU A 135 -3.52 0.83 -13.11
N GLN A 136 -2.47 0.44 -12.36
CA GLN A 136 -1.84 1.31 -11.38
C GLN A 136 -1.02 2.45 -12.01
N LYS A 137 -0.46 2.26 -13.21
CA LYS A 137 0.22 3.31 -13.99
C LYS A 137 -0.64 4.54 -14.26
N LYS A 138 -1.97 4.44 -14.19
CA LYS A 138 -2.87 5.61 -14.32
C LYS A 138 -2.73 6.60 -13.17
N TYR A 139 -2.27 6.14 -12.01
CA TYR A 139 -2.22 6.90 -10.75
C TYR A 139 -0.79 7.33 -10.36
N ILE A 140 0.20 7.04 -11.21
CA ILE A 140 1.61 7.39 -11.02
C ILE A 140 2.27 7.68 -12.36
N THR A 141 3.09 8.74 -12.42
CA THR A 141 4.02 8.98 -13.52
C THR A 141 5.14 7.94 -13.41
N PHE A 142 4.88 6.76 -13.95
CA PHE A 142 5.70 5.57 -13.81
C PHE A 142 7.10 5.76 -14.40
N ARG A 143 8.11 5.29 -13.66
CA ARG A 143 9.52 5.30 -14.09
C ARG A 143 10.10 3.89 -14.17
N HIS A 144 9.91 3.10 -13.11
CA HIS A 144 10.34 1.71 -13.01
C HIS A 144 9.53 1.00 -11.93
N GLY A 145 9.62 -0.31 -11.87
CA GLY A 145 8.99 -1.13 -10.85
C GLY A 145 9.73 -2.43 -10.60
N GLU A 146 9.35 -3.08 -9.52
CA GLU A 146 9.89 -4.40 -9.18
C GLU A 146 8.84 -5.27 -8.50
N ILE A 147 9.09 -6.58 -8.58
CA ILE A 147 8.40 -7.60 -7.81
C ILE A 147 9.46 -8.28 -6.95
N PHE A 148 9.23 -8.37 -5.65
CA PHE A 148 10.14 -9.00 -4.71
C PHE A 148 9.38 -9.78 -3.65
N THR A 149 10.09 -10.70 -3.00
CA THR A 149 9.63 -11.39 -1.80
C THR A 149 10.39 -10.92 -0.59
N LEU A 150 9.70 -10.88 0.55
CA LEU A 150 10.27 -10.52 1.86
C LEU A 150 9.45 -11.20 2.97
N SER A 151 10.07 -11.55 4.10
CA SER A 151 9.33 -11.93 5.30
C SER A 151 8.46 -10.75 5.77
N ASN A 152 7.26 -11.07 6.23
CA ASN A 152 6.38 -10.11 6.87
C ASN A 152 7.04 -9.47 8.10
N ASP A 153 7.92 -10.15 8.82
CA ASP A 153 8.60 -9.57 10.00
C ASP A 153 9.60 -8.47 9.61
N GLU A 154 10.18 -8.55 8.41
CA GLU A 154 11.10 -7.53 7.90
C GLU A 154 10.38 -6.34 7.25
N GLN A 155 9.08 -6.49 6.96
CA GLN A 155 8.15 -5.47 6.51
C GLN A 155 8.49 -4.85 5.13
N PRO A 156 7.77 -5.24 4.06
CA PRO A 156 7.97 -4.69 2.72
C PRO A 156 7.92 -3.16 2.66
N PHE A 157 7.16 -2.53 3.57
CA PHE A 157 7.08 -1.08 3.69
C PHE A 157 8.45 -0.40 3.83
N PHE A 158 9.34 -0.94 4.65
CA PHE A 158 10.62 -0.29 4.93
C PHE A 158 11.53 -0.32 3.71
N TYR A 159 11.47 -1.40 2.92
CA TYR A 159 12.24 -1.52 1.68
C TYR A 159 11.71 -0.55 0.62
N VAL A 160 10.39 -0.56 0.35
CA VAL A 160 9.81 0.28 -0.72
C VAL A 160 9.86 1.77 -0.42
N THR A 161 9.97 2.17 0.84
CA THR A 161 10.11 3.58 1.23
C THR A 161 11.56 4.05 1.34
N GLY A 162 12.54 3.14 1.21
CA GLY A 162 13.95 3.46 1.44
C GLY A 162 14.28 3.83 2.88
N LEU A 163 13.42 3.47 3.84
CA LEU A 163 13.67 3.71 5.27
C LEU A 163 14.79 2.82 5.83
N LYS A 164 15.08 1.72 5.15
CA LYS A 164 16.17 0.80 5.42
C LYS A 164 16.90 0.50 4.13
N ASP A 165 18.20 0.25 4.24
CA ASP A 165 19.03 -0.14 3.11
C ASP A 165 18.76 -1.60 2.73
N LYS A 166 19.08 -1.97 1.50
CA LYS A 166 18.83 -3.33 0.99
C LYS A 166 19.53 -4.39 1.85
N GLU A 167 20.69 -4.06 2.38
CA GLU A 167 21.54 -4.90 3.22
C GLU A 167 20.91 -5.18 4.60
N ASP A 168 19.90 -4.41 5.02
CA ASP A 168 19.17 -4.60 6.28
C ASP A 168 18.12 -5.72 6.20
N PHE A 169 17.93 -6.34 5.04
CA PHE A 169 16.92 -7.36 4.78
C PHE A 169 17.56 -8.71 4.45
N GLU A 170 17.43 -9.68 5.35
CA GLU A 170 17.98 -11.03 5.22
C GLU A 170 17.20 -11.87 4.20
N THR A 171 15.88 -11.66 4.09
CA THR A 171 14.99 -12.50 3.26
C THR A 171 14.61 -11.86 1.93
N LEU A 172 15.11 -10.65 1.64
CA LEU A 172 14.78 -9.92 0.43
C LEU A 172 15.26 -10.67 -0.81
N SER A 173 14.34 -10.96 -1.72
CA SER A 173 14.66 -11.54 -3.02
C SER A 173 13.85 -10.86 -4.13
N VAL A 174 14.54 -10.10 -4.98
CA VAL A 174 13.95 -9.44 -6.15
C VAL A 174 13.72 -10.47 -7.26
N ILE A 175 12.47 -10.65 -7.67
CA ILE A 175 12.02 -11.62 -8.69
C ILE A 175 12.09 -11.00 -10.10
N LYS A 176 11.60 -9.77 -10.24
CA LYS A 176 11.46 -9.10 -11.55
C LYS A 176 11.66 -7.60 -11.39
N ARG A 177 12.29 -6.95 -12.37
CA ARG A 177 12.30 -5.50 -12.55
C ARG A 177 11.68 -5.15 -13.90
N PHE A 178 10.99 -4.03 -13.99
CA PHE A 178 10.26 -3.60 -15.19
C PHE A 178 10.09 -2.08 -15.27
#